data_AF-A0A550GIK3-F1
#
_entry.id   AF-A0A550GIK3-F1
#
_cell.length_a   1.000
_cell.length_b   1.000
_cell.length_c   1.000
_cell.angle_alpha   90.00
_cell.angle_beta   90.00
_cell.angle_gamma   90.00
#
_symmetry.space_group_name_H-M   'P 1'
#
loop_
_entity.id
_entity.type
_entity.pdbx_description
1 polymer ?
#
loop_
_entity_poly.entity_id
_entity_poly.type
_entity_poly.pdbx_seq_one_letter_code
_entity_poly.pdbx_strand_id
1 'polypeptide(L)' 'MKNSECTIYIMFKDRWIQKFEKGKYGWILTTTRGTVYPCSAEQLLSHLLPALAGTKGRHVTVKVEPDNRIKP' A
#
# COMPACT_ATOMS: atom_id res chain seq x y z
N MET A 1 -15.64 -2.94 -1.92
CA MET A 1 -14.38 -3.35 -1.25
C MET A 1 -14.21 -2.45 -0.04
N LYS A 2 -14.14 -2.98 1.19
CA LYS A 2 -13.87 -2.17 2.38
C LYS A 2 -12.36 -1.96 2.52
N ASN A 3 -11.94 -0.84 3.12
CA ASN A 3 -10.51 -0.57 3.38
C ASN A 3 -9.83 -1.64 4.26
N SER A 4 -10.62 -2.44 4.98
CA SER A 4 -10.15 -3.55 5.82
C SER A 4 -9.96 -4.87 5.07
N GLU A 5 -10.23 -4.90 3.76
CA GLU A 5 -10.26 -6.10 2.93
C GLU A 5 -9.41 -5.92 1.66
N CYS A 6 -8.42 -5.04 1.71
CA CYS A 6 -7.54 -4.77 0.58
C CYS A 6 -6.11 -4.47 0.99
N THR A 7 -5.20 -4.87 0.10
CA THR A 7 -3.79 -4.56 0.15
C THR A 7 -3.47 -3.55 -0.95
N ILE A 8 -2.78 -2.47 -0.58
CA ILE A 8 -2.38 -1.40 -1.49
C ILE A 8 -0.89 -1.54 -1.77
N TYR A 9 -0.51 -1.51 -3.04
CA TYR A 9 0.88 -1.53 -3.48
C TYR A 9 1.19 -0.24 -4.22
N ILE A 10 2.28 0.42 -3.82
CA ILE A 10 2.96 1.37 -4.68
C ILE A 10 4.00 0.58 -5.48
N MET A 11 3.88 0.65 -6.80
CA MET A 11 4.71 -0.06 -7.76
C MET A 11 5.70 0.90 -8.42
N PHE A 12 6.86 0.38 -8.80
CA PHE A 12 7.76 1.01 -9.75
C PHE A 12 8.01 0.02 -10.89
N LYS A 13 7.55 0.35 -12.10
CA LYS A 13 7.44 -0.61 -13.20
C LYS A 13 6.66 -1.85 -12.72
N ASP A 14 7.22 -3.05 -12.86
CA ASP A 14 6.56 -4.31 -12.50
C ASP A 14 6.84 -4.79 -11.08
N ARG A 15 7.56 -4.00 -10.26
CA ARG A 15 7.93 -4.38 -8.89
C ARG A 15 7.24 -3.48 -7.88
N TRP A 16 6.69 -4.08 -6.83
CA TRP A 16 6.21 -3.30 -5.69
C TRP A 16 7.40 -2.73 -4.92
N ILE A 17 7.26 -1.48 -4.45
CA ILE A 17 8.27 -0.79 -3.64
C ILE A 17 7.78 -0.53 -2.21
N GLN A 18 6.47 -0.41 -2.04
CA GLN A 18 5.80 -0.29 -0.74
C GLN A 18 4.50 -1.07 -0.79
N LYS A 19 4.22 -1.83 0.26
CA LYS A 19 2.99 -2.57 0.47
C LYS A 19 2.31 -2.03 1.73
N PHE A 20 1.01 -1.77 1.66
CA PHE A 20 0.21 -1.27 2.76
C PHE A 20 -0.95 -2.20 3.03
N GLU A 21 -1.10 -2.61 4.29
CA GLU A 21 -2.14 -3.52 4.75
C GLU A 21 -2.87 -2.91 5.94
N LYS A 22 -4.17 -3.20 6.06
CA LYS A 22 -4.94 -2.79 7.24
C LYS A 22 -4.74 -3.81 8.35
N GLY A 23 -3.90 -3.45 9.33
CA GLY A 23 -3.69 -4.24 10.55
C GLY A 23 -4.79 -4.02 11.59
N LYS A 24 -4.68 -4.73 12.72
CA LYS A 24 -5.62 -4.64 13.85
C LYS A 24 -5.70 -3.24 14.47
N TYR A 25 -4.58 -2.52 14.52
CA TYR A 25 -4.44 -1.25 15.24
C TYR A 25 -4.26 -0.03 14.33
N GLY A 26 -4.19 -0.22 13.01
CA GLY A 26 -3.77 0.84 12.10
C GLY A 26 -3.39 0.32 10.74
N TRP A 27 -2.67 1.13 9.97
CA TRP A 27 -2.06 0.67 8.73
C TRP A 27 -0.66 0.14 9.01
N ILE A 28 -0.24 -0.80 8.16
CA ILE A 28 1.08 -1.41 8.22
C ILE A 28 1.74 -1.16 6.87
N LEU A 29 2.95 -0.60 6.89
CA LEU A 29 3.81 -0.43 5.73
C LEU A 29 4.88 -1.53 5.74
N THR A 30 4.94 -2.32 4.67
CA THR A 30 6.04 -3.25 4.40
C THR A 30 6.87 -2.74 3.23
N THR A 31 8.19 -2.65 3.46
CA THR A 31 9.16 -2.26 2.42
C THR A 31 9.64 -3.50 1.65
N THR A 32 10.29 -3.30 0.50
CA THR A 32 10.88 -4.39 -0.29
C THR A 32 11.92 -5.21 0.46
N ARG A 33 12.50 -4.67 1.53
CA ARG A 33 13.44 -5.36 2.42
C ARG A 33 12.75 -6.24 3.47
N GLY A 34 11.41 -6.28 3.47
CA GLY A 34 10.61 -7.00 4.47
C GLY A 34 10.46 -6.26 5.80
N THR A 35 11.06 -5.07 5.96
CA THR A 35 10.88 -4.27 7.18
C THR A 35 9.45 -3.75 7.26
N VAL A 36 8.85 -3.93 8.43
CA VAL A 36 7.45 -3.61 8.73
C VAL A 36 7.39 -2.43 9.69
N TYR A 37 6.58 -1.43 9.34
CA TYR A 37 6.36 -0.22 10.15
C TYR A 37 4.87 0.00 10.39
N PRO A 38 4.44 0.34 11.61
CA PRO A 38 3.10 0.87 11.81
C PRO A 38 3.00 2.25 11.14
N CYS A 39 1.87 2.56 10.54
CA CYS A 39 1.60 3.90 10.02
C CYS A 39 0.15 4.34 10.25
N SER A 40 -0.03 5.67 10.35
CA SER A 40 -1.34 6.30 10.43
C SER A 40 -2.01 6.38 9.05
N ALA A 41 -3.30 6.74 9.02
CA ALA A 41 -4.00 6.96 7.76
C ALA A 41 -3.43 8.15 6.98
N GLU A 42 -3.02 9.21 7.69
CA GLU A 42 -2.38 10.40 7.14
C GLU A 42 -1.03 10.07 6.51
N GLN A 43 -0.24 9.22 7.16
CA GLN A 43 1.04 8.73 6.62
C GLN A 43 0.81 7.90 5.34
N LEU A 44 -0.17 6.99 5.35
CA LEU A 44 -0.56 6.25 4.14
C LEU A 44 -0.90 7.22 3.00
N LEU A 45 -1.77 8.21 3.26
CA LEU A 45 -2.16 9.20 2.25
C LEU A 45 -0.97 10.02 1.75
N SER A 46 -0.03 10.36 2.64
CA SER A 46 1.18 11.11 2.28
C SER A 46 2.08 10.34 1.31
N HIS A 47 2.10 9.01 1.40
CA HIS A 47 2.77 8.16 0.41
C HIS A 47 1.95 7.97 -0.87
N LEU A 48 0.63 7.84 -0.75
CA LEU A 48 -0.27 7.51 -1.85
C LEU A 48 -0.52 8.69 -2.80
N LEU A 49 -0.78 9.88 -2.26
CA LEU A 49 -1.17 11.05 -3.03
C LEU A 49 -0.13 11.45 -4.10
N PRO A 50 1.19 11.50 -3.81
CA PRO A 50 2.18 11.80 -4.84
C PRO A 50 2.24 10.75 -5.95
N ALA A 51 1.96 9.48 -5.63
CA ALA A 51 1.91 8.41 -6.62
C ALA A 51 0.69 8.55 -7.54
N LEU A 52 -0.48 8.88 -6.97
CA LEU A 52 -1.71 9.10 -7.73
C LEU A 52 -1.69 10.41 -8.54
N ALA A 53 -1.05 11.46 -8.02
CA ALA A 53 -0.89 12.74 -8.71
C ALA A 53 0.14 12.69 -9.85
N GLY A 54 0.86 11.58 -10.02
CA GLY A 54 1.88 11.43 -11.05
C GLY A 54 3.18 12.21 -10.78
N THR A 55 3.35 12.80 -9.59
CA THR A 55 4.54 13.60 -9.24
C THR A 55 5.76 12.75 -8.89
N LYS A 56 5.56 11.46 -8.61
CA LYS A 56 6.62 10.47 -8.35
C LYS A 56 7.32 9.93 -9.61
N GLY A 57 6.89 10.34 -10.80
CA GLY A 57 7.44 9.93 -12.09
C GLY A 57 6.57 8.91 -12.83
N ARG A 58 6.79 8.80 -14.15
CA ARG A 58 5.94 8.04 -15.10
C ARG A 58 5.82 6.54 -14.84
N HIS A 59 6.70 5.97 -14.04
CA HIS A 59 6.75 4.52 -13.79
C HIS A 59 6.20 4.14 -12.42
N VAL A 60 5.68 5.11 -11.65
CA VAL A 60 5.06 4.83 -10.36
C VAL A 60 3.56 4.66 -10.56
N THR A 61 3.05 3.50 -10.15
CA THR A 61 1.62 3.19 -10.22
C THR A 61 1.11 2.69 -8.88
N VAL A 62 -0.19 2.83 -8.65
CA VAL A 62 -0.86 2.25 -7.49
C VAL A 62 -1.65 1.04 -7.94
N LYS A 63 -1.41 -0.11 -7.29
CA LYS A 63 -2.20 -1.32 -7.48
C LYS A 63 -2.95 -1.62 -6.19
N VAL A 64 -4.20 -2.02 -6.29
CA VAL A 64 -4.99 -2.44 -5.14
C VAL A 64 -5.51 -3.85 -5.42
N GLU A 65 -5.27 -4.74 -4.47
CA GLU A 65 -5.73 -6.13 -4.54
C GLU A 65 -6.67 -6.41 -3.36
N PRO A 66 -7.76 -7.17 -3.57
CA PRO A 66 -8.54 -7.67 -2.45
C PRO A 66 -7.67 -8.60 -1.62
N ASP A 67 -7.82 -8.54 -0.30
CA ASP A 67 -7.18 -9.51 0.57
C ASP A 67 -7.77 -10.89 0.21
N ASN A 68 -6.96 -11.82 -0.29
CA ASN A 68 -7.34 -13.23 -0.37
C ASN A 68 -7.36 -13.82 1.05
N ARG A 69 -8.27 -13.32 1.88
CA ARG A 69 -8.69 -14.02 3.08
C ARG A 69 -9.45 -15.23 2.58
N ILE A 70 -8.78 -16.37 2.54
CA ILE A 70 -9.43 -17.67 2.47
C ILE A 70 -10.52 -17.63 3.55
N LYS A 71 -11.78 -17.47 3.13
CA LYS A 71 -12.91 -17.60 4.04
C LYS A 71 -12.95 -19.08 4.41
N PRO A 72 -12.87 -19.44 5.70
CA PRO A 72 -13.14 -20.81 6.13
C PRO A 72 -14.57 -21.23 5.79
#